data_AF-A0A3E2HCG7-F1
#
_entry.id   AF-A0A3E2HCG7-F1
#
_cell.length_a   1.000
_cell.length_b   1.000
_cell.length_c   1.000
_cell.angle_alpha   90.00
_cell.angle_beta   90.00
_cell.angle_gamma   90.00
#
_symmetry.space_group_name_H-M   'P 1'
#
loop_
_entity.id
_entity.type
_entity.pdbx_description
1 polymer ?
#
loop_
_entity_poly.entity_id
_entity_poly.type
_entity_poly.pdbx_seq_one_letter_code
_entity_poly.pdbx_strand_id
1 'polypeptide(L)'
;MGSRTVHNQNVSQRIVFAARKTCPLDQADNVACYASPQSTLSRYVHGPETDKIQDQEKPSYLKFREHYIDTGLIMGEVGAVKQLFEKALEIIKSNPQATDLTVFAQIFGEQEYHREVLRDLYTTPLGRLFAQFRWFLGFEQPGLLETHPTHQRVQPIEGVPLEFGIGLDYEGMLAQSTLTVKVDSAWLRYNDTKHISDVKTKLQANGKPKAIQSDIMQSLPPFWSPNGAKEDGFPQDLDWGNVPLYTNLDTGIVPAAIRLDSSTERAKNVLQSGWTSMWYHPEARRLMDLYVNEPYKAFAVLKHGSEEMAWWSRYEQKWATARRQGQPDKDWVPWKDMCEGFDEELFKDGKGLWKPPRNDY
;
A
#
# COMPACT_ATOMS: atom_id res chain seq x y z
N MET A 1 13.64 -13.73 -13.63
CA MET A 1 14.65 -14.74 -13.25
C MET A 1 14.02 -16.13 -13.41
N GLY A 2 14.77 -17.18 -13.79
CA GLY A 2 14.22 -18.53 -13.95
C GLY A 2 13.96 -19.22 -12.60
N SER A 3 12.95 -20.09 -12.53
CA SER A 3 12.51 -20.76 -11.28
C SER A 3 13.62 -21.51 -10.53
N ARG A 4 14.54 -22.16 -11.26
CA ARG A 4 15.69 -22.87 -10.67
C ARG A 4 16.68 -21.92 -9.97
N THR A 5 16.91 -20.73 -10.51
CA THR A 5 17.79 -19.73 -9.90
C THR A 5 17.16 -19.12 -8.66
N VAL A 6 15.87 -18.83 -8.73
CA VAL A 6 15.08 -18.32 -7.59
C VAL A 6 15.20 -19.28 -6.40
N HIS A 7 15.03 -20.59 -6.62
CA HIS A 7 15.21 -21.60 -5.58
C HIS A 7 16.66 -21.72 -5.09
N ASN A 8 17.65 -21.78 -6.00
CA ASN A 8 19.05 -21.98 -5.63
C ASN A 8 19.66 -20.80 -4.87
N GLN A 9 19.19 -19.58 -5.15
CA GLN A 9 19.67 -18.35 -4.52
C GLN A 9 18.73 -17.84 -3.42
N ASN A 10 17.71 -18.64 -3.07
CA ASN A 10 16.71 -18.33 -2.05
C ASN A 10 16.04 -16.94 -2.21
N VAL A 11 15.87 -16.50 -3.46
CA VAL A 11 15.18 -15.24 -3.77
C VAL A 11 13.69 -15.46 -3.54
N SER A 12 13.10 -14.72 -2.61
CA SER A 12 11.67 -14.82 -2.32
C SER A 12 11.13 -13.48 -1.83
N GLN A 13 9.91 -13.13 -2.22
CA GLN A 13 9.25 -11.95 -1.69
C GLN A 13 8.61 -12.28 -0.33
N ARG A 14 9.03 -11.58 0.71
CA ARG A 14 8.58 -11.75 2.11
C ARG A 14 8.09 -10.45 2.74
N ILE A 15 8.39 -9.32 2.09
CA ILE A 15 8.01 -7.97 2.50
C ILE A 15 7.44 -7.26 1.27
N VAL A 16 6.29 -6.62 1.43
CA VAL A 16 5.68 -5.73 0.45
C VAL A 16 5.68 -4.31 0.97
N PHE A 17 6.18 -3.40 0.14
CA PHE A 17 6.09 -1.96 0.35
C PHE A 17 5.02 -1.36 -0.55
N ALA A 18 4.46 -0.21 -0.16
CA ALA A 18 3.73 0.62 -1.10
C ALA A 18 4.63 1.04 -2.27
N ALA A 19 4.02 1.40 -3.40
CA ALA A 19 4.71 1.91 -4.57
C ALA A 19 4.37 3.40 -4.83
N ARG A 20 5.29 4.11 -5.48
CA ARG A 20 5.14 5.51 -5.91
C ARG A 20 5.68 5.73 -7.33
N LYS A 21 5.23 6.82 -7.95
CA LYS A 21 5.52 7.21 -9.34
C LYS A 21 6.89 7.87 -9.54
N THR A 22 7.46 8.49 -8.51
CA THR A 22 8.73 9.24 -8.61
C THR A 22 9.81 8.67 -7.71
N CYS A 23 11.05 8.68 -8.20
CA CYS A 23 12.20 8.29 -7.40
C CYS A 23 12.36 9.26 -6.21
N PRO A 24 12.67 8.77 -5.00
CA PRO A 24 12.89 9.63 -3.85
C PRO A 24 14.21 10.40 -3.85
N LEU A 25 15.11 10.11 -4.80
CA LEU A 25 16.40 10.80 -4.94
C LEU A 25 16.38 11.66 -6.20
N ASP A 26 17.02 12.84 -6.12
CA ASP A 26 17.19 13.75 -7.26
C ASP A 26 18.17 13.20 -8.32
N GLN A 27 19.04 12.28 -7.90
CA GLN A 27 20.06 11.64 -8.71
C GLN A 27 19.51 10.40 -9.42
N ALA A 28 19.11 10.56 -10.69
CA ALA A 28 18.61 9.44 -11.50
C ALA A 28 19.64 8.32 -11.70
N ASP A 29 20.93 8.63 -11.57
CA ASP A 29 22.07 7.72 -11.66
C ASP A 29 22.34 6.92 -10.38
N ASN A 30 21.59 7.17 -9.30
CA ASN A 30 21.66 6.38 -8.08
C ASN A 30 20.95 5.03 -8.26
N VAL A 31 21.52 3.98 -7.67
CA VAL A 31 20.97 2.60 -7.75
C VAL A 31 19.51 2.52 -7.29
N ALA A 32 19.10 3.31 -6.30
CA ALA A 32 17.72 3.39 -5.85
C ALA A 32 16.73 3.83 -6.95
N CYS A 33 17.20 4.58 -7.95
CA CYS A 33 16.38 5.05 -9.06
C CYS A 33 16.48 4.12 -10.27
N TYR A 34 17.70 3.86 -10.78
CA TYR A 34 17.84 3.16 -12.05
C TYR A 34 17.64 1.63 -11.93
N ALA A 35 17.83 1.05 -10.74
CA ALA A 35 17.61 -0.39 -10.49
C ALA A 35 16.17 -0.75 -10.12
N SER A 36 15.28 0.23 -9.98
CA SER A 36 13.87 -0.01 -9.68
C SER A 36 13.22 -0.81 -10.82
N PRO A 37 12.62 -1.99 -10.55
CA PRO A 37 12.00 -2.81 -11.58
C PRO A 37 10.81 -2.09 -12.21
N GLN A 38 10.54 -2.37 -13.47
CA GLN A 38 9.38 -1.78 -14.15
C GLN A 38 8.06 -2.25 -13.54
N SER A 39 7.08 -1.34 -13.48
CA SER A 39 5.72 -1.65 -13.00
C SER A 39 5.07 -2.79 -13.77
N THR A 40 4.35 -3.66 -13.04
CA THR A 40 3.52 -4.74 -13.61
C THR A 40 2.21 -4.23 -14.23
N LEU A 41 1.81 -2.99 -13.92
CA LEU A 41 0.64 -2.35 -14.54
C LEU A 41 0.78 -2.28 -16.06
N SER A 42 -0.36 -2.30 -16.74
CA SER A 42 -0.40 -2.16 -18.21
C SER A 42 0.34 -0.92 -18.69
N ARG A 43 1.13 -1.05 -19.76
CA ARG A 43 1.85 0.08 -20.41
C ARG A 43 0.91 1.16 -20.97
N TYR A 44 -0.40 0.95 -20.89
CA TYR A 44 -1.43 1.88 -21.32
C TYR A 44 -2.46 2.18 -20.21
N VAL A 45 -2.12 1.93 -18.95
CA VAL A 45 -3.06 2.10 -17.81
C VAL A 45 -3.60 3.54 -17.72
N HIS A 46 -2.77 4.54 -18.01
CA HIS A 46 -3.16 5.96 -18.08
C HIS A 46 -3.43 6.43 -19.53
N GLY A 47 -3.61 5.49 -20.47
CA GLY A 47 -3.75 5.76 -21.90
C GLY A 47 -2.42 5.83 -22.67
N PRO A 48 -2.41 6.35 -23.91
CA PRO A 48 -1.22 6.41 -24.76
C PRO A 48 -0.05 7.23 -24.20
N GLU A 49 -0.32 8.07 -23.20
CA GLU A 49 0.63 8.97 -22.54
C GLU A 49 1.23 8.38 -21.25
N THR A 50 1.01 7.08 -21.00
CA THR A 50 1.60 6.38 -19.86
C THR A 50 3.12 6.44 -19.92
N ASP A 51 3.77 6.76 -18.79
CA ASP A 51 5.23 6.91 -18.63
C ASP A 51 5.91 7.93 -19.57
N LYS A 52 5.16 8.93 -20.05
CA LYS A 52 5.69 10.00 -20.92
C LYS A 52 5.73 11.34 -20.21
N ILE A 53 6.85 12.05 -20.35
CA ILE A 53 6.98 13.45 -19.95
C ILE A 53 6.34 14.31 -21.05
N GLN A 54 5.23 14.98 -20.74
CA GLN A 54 4.51 15.84 -21.69
C GLN A 54 5.20 17.19 -21.91
N ASP A 55 5.85 17.72 -20.88
CA ASP A 55 6.52 19.02 -20.89
C ASP A 55 7.88 18.85 -20.21
N GLN A 56 8.98 19.11 -20.93
CA GLN A 56 10.33 18.98 -20.40
C GLN A 56 10.72 20.14 -19.47
N GLU A 57 10.09 21.31 -19.62
CA GLU A 57 10.34 22.47 -18.75
C GLU A 57 9.56 22.35 -17.43
N LYS A 58 8.41 21.68 -17.46
CA LYS A 58 7.57 21.37 -16.29
C LYS A 58 7.15 19.89 -16.28
N PRO A 59 8.08 18.97 -15.96
CA PRO A 59 7.80 17.55 -16.01
C PRO A 59 6.65 17.19 -15.07
N SER A 60 5.64 16.54 -15.65
CA SER A 60 4.47 16.03 -14.95
C SER A 60 4.54 14.51 -14.90
N TYR A 61 4.65 13.96 -13.69
CA TYR A 61 4.69 12.51 -13.45
C TYR A 61 3.31 11.90 -13.21
N LEU A 62 2.24 12.62 -13.56
CA LEU A 62 0.87 12.21 -13.25
C LEU A 62 0.47 10.90 -13.94
N LYS A 63 0.98 10.65 -15.14
CA LYS A 63 0.69 9.44 -15.94
C LYS A 63 1.79 8.38 -15.87
N PHE A 64 2.67 8.48 -14.88
CA PHE A 64 3.69 7.47 -14.66
C PHE A 64 3.09 6.32 -13.86
N ARG A 65 3.45 5.09 -14.20
CA ARG A 65 3.14 3.93 -13.38
C ARG A 65 4.00 3.97 -12.12
N GLU A 66 3.43 3.51 -11.02
CA GLU A 66 4.17 3.33 -9.79
C GLU A 66 5.20 2.23 -9.96
N HIS A 67 6.46 2.51 -9.64
CA HIS A 67 7.51 1.50 -9.61
C HIS A 67 8.66 1.78 -8.66
N TYR A 68 8.62 2.89 -7.93
CA TYR A 68 9.58 3.20 -6.87
C TYR A 68 8.99 2.84 -5.50
N ILE A 69 9.86 2.61 -4.52
CA ILE A 69 9.44 2.26 -3.17
C ILE A 69 8.78 3.44 -2.44
N ASP A 70 7.75 3.16 -1.64
CA ASP A 70 7.09 4.11 -0.76
C ASP A 70 6.99 3.53 0.66
N THR A 71 7.41 4.31 1.67
CA THR A 71 7.49 3.86 3.07
C THR A 71 6.17 3.92 3.84
N GLY A 72 5.06 4.25 3.18
CA GLY A 72 3.78 4.53 3.85
C GLY A 72 3.04 3.29 4.27
N LEU A 73 3.39 2.15 3.67
CA LEU A 73 2.97 0.83 4.08
C LEU A 73 4.18 -0.10 3.94
N ILE A 74 4.43 -0.85 5.00
CA ILE A 74 5.38 -1.97 5.01
C ILE A 74 4.65 -3.13 5.65
N MET A 75 4.53 -4.25 4.94
CA MET A 75 3.88 -5.45 5.43
C MET A 75 4.74 -6.66 5.09
N GLY A 76 4.90 -7.59 6.03
CA GLY A 76 5.69 -8.79 5.77
C GLY A 76 5.85 -9.65 7.01
N GLU A 77 6.60 -10.73 6.84
CA GLU A 77 6.94 -11.62 7.94
C GLU A 77 7.79 -10.88 8.98
N VAL A 78 7.43 -10.99 10.26
CA VAL A 78 8.09 -10.25 11.36
C VAL A 78 9.60 -10.46 11.37
N GLY A 79 10.08 -11.68 11.11
CA GLY A 79 11.52 -11.97 11.04
C GLY A 79 12.23 -11.25 9.90
N ALA A 80 11.62 -11.21 8.71
CA ALA A 80 12.19 -10.53 7.55
C ALA A 80 12.17 -9.00 7.73
N VAL A 81 11.05 -8.46 8.21
CA VAL A 81 10.92 -7.03 8.52
C VAL A 81 11.96 -6.61 9.57
N LYS A 82 12.19 -7.41 10.61
CA LYS A 82 13.22 -7.13 11.62
C LYS A 82 14.61 -7.01 11.00
N GLN A 83 15.02 -7.97 10.16
CA GLN A 83 16.32 -7.94 9.49
C GLN A 83 16.49 -6.71 8.60
N LEU A 84 15.44 -6.33 7.87
CA LEU A 84 15.44 -5.14 7.04
C LEU A 84 15.62 -3.86 7.89
N PHE A 85 14.92 -3.76 9.02
CA PHE A 85 15.04 -2.61 9.92
C PHE A 85 16.39 -2.55 10.63
N GLU A 86 17.00 -3.69 10.97
CA GLU A 86 18.37 -3.74 11.49
C GLU A 86 19.36 -3.12 10.48
N LYS A 87 19.25 -3.47 9.19
CA LYS A 87 20.05 -2.86 8.13
C LYS A 87 19.78 -1.36 7.97
N ALA A 88 18.51 -0.96 7.98
CA ALA A 88 18.15 0.46 7.89
C ALA A 88 18.73 1.28 9.05
N LEU A 89 18.72 0.74 10.28
CA LEU A 89 19.31 1.39 11.44
C LEU A 89 20.83 1.55 11.34
N GLU A 90 21.55 0.59 10.74
CA GLU A 90 22.98 0.74 10.45
C GLU A 90 23.26 1.91 9.50
N ILE A 91 22.46 2.02 8.43
CA ILE A 91 22.60 3.10 7.45
C ILE A 91 22.27 4.45 8.09
N ILE A 92 21.16 4.57 8.84
CA ILE A 92 20.79 5.83 9.51
C ILE A 92 21.85 6.26 10.53
N LYS A 93 22.43 5.32 11.29
CA LYS A 93 23.50 5.63 12.26
C LYS A 93 24.75 6.18 11.58
N SER A 94 25.06 5.74 10.36
CA SER A 94 26.21 6.22 9.60
C SER A 94 25.91 7.48 8.77
N ASN A 95 24.64 7.74 8.46
CA ASN A 95 24.19 8.96 7.78
C ASN A 95 22.95 9.57 8.47
N PRO A 96 23.15 10.41 9.51
CA PRO A 96 22.04 11.00 10.28
C PRO A 96 21.13 11.95 9.48
N GLN A 97 21.53 12.38 8.28
CA GLN A 97 20.73 13.23 7.40
C GLN A 97 19.80 12.43 6.48
N ALA A 98 19.96 11.09 6.44
CA ALA A 98 19.13 10.23 5.62
C ALA A 98 17.71 10.13 6.20
N THR A 99 16.71 10.20 5.31
CA THR A 99 15.32 9.91 5.67
C THR A 99 15.05 8.41 5.55
N ASP A 100 14.01 7.93 6.24
CA ASP A 100 13.51 6.55 6.10
C ASP A 100 13.34 6.17 4.62
N LEU A 101 12.73 7.07 3.83
CA LEU A 101 12.49 6.87 2.41
C LEU A 101 13.78 6.69 1.61
N THR A 102 14.80 7.53 1.84
CA THR A 102 16.08 7.41 1.13
C THR A 102 16.82 6.13 1.50
N VAL A 103 16.75 5.71 2.77
CA VAL A 103 17.42 4.50 3.25
C VAL A 103 16.76 3.25 2.68
N PHE A 104 15.44 3.14 2.75
CA PHE A 104 14.75 1.99 2.17
C PHE A 104 14.85 1.94 0.65
N ALA A 105 14.88 3.09 -0.03
CA ALA A 105 15.12 3.15 -1.47
C ALA A 105 16.50 2.67 -1.86
N GLN A 106 17.54 3.03 -1.09
CA GLN A 106 18.88 2.51 -1.29
C GLN A 106 18.92 0.98 -1.13
N ILE A 107 18.39 0.45 -0.01
CA ILE A 107 18.36 -1.00 0.24
C ILE A 107 17.62 -1.74 -0.88
N PHE A 108 16.48 -1.21 -1.31
CA PHE A 108 15.70 -1.79 -2.40
C PHE A 108 16.44 -1.77 -3.74
N GLY A 109 17.05 -0.64 -4.10
CA GLY A 109 17.85 -0.54 -5.32
C GLY A 109 19.03 -1.51 -5.33
N GLU A 110 19.75 -1.63 -4.22
CA GLU A 110 20.87 -2.59 -4.07
C GLU A 110 20.39 -4.05 -4.21
N GLN A 111 19.22 -4.39 -3.62
CA GLN A 111 18.60 -5.71 -3.79
C GLN A 111 18.26 -6.00 -5.26
N GLU A 112 17.59 -5.08 -5.95
CA GLU A 112 17.16 -5.30 -7.33
C GLU A 112 18.34 -5.33 -8.30
N TYR A 113 19.37 -4.51 -8.04
CA TYR A 113 20.64 -4.60 -8.75
C TYR A 113 21.28 -5.99 -8.57
N HIS A 114 21.32 -6.50 -7.34
CA HIS A 114 21.83 -7.85 -7.07
C HIS A 114 21.00 -8.95 -7.75
N ARG A 115 19.67 -8.85 -7.73
CA ARG A 115 18.78 -9.75 -8.47
C ARG A 115 19.06 -9.75 -9.97
N GLU A 116 19.41 -8.60 -10.52
CA GLU A 116 19.75 -8.48 -11.93
C GLU A 116 21.11 -9.11 -12.28
N VAL A 117 22.11 -8.94 -11.41
CA VAL A 117 23.40 -9.67 -11.50
C VAL A 117 23.15 -11.19 -11.51
N LEU A 118 22.32 -11.68 -10.58
CA LEU A 118 21.94 -13.09 -10.56
C LEU A 118 21.16 -13.50 -11.83
N ARG A 119 20.30 -12.62 -12.36
CA ARG A 119 19.58 -12.90 -13.61
C ARG A 119 20.57 -13.10 -14.74
N ASP A 120 21.52 -12.20 -14.94
CA ASP A 120 22.52 -12.31 -16.02
C ASP A 120 23.40 -13.56 -15.88
N LEU A 121 23.94 -13.81 -14.68
CA LEU A 121 24.78 -14.98 -14.38
C LEU A 121 24.11 -16.31 -14.74
N TYR A 122 22.82 -16.44 -14.44
CA TYR A 122 22.07 -17.67 -14.66
C TYR A 122 21.19 -17.66 -15.92
N THR A 123 21.31 -16.65 -16.78
CA THR A 123 20.59 -16.63 -18.06
C THR A 123 21.21 -17.62 -19.03
N THR A 124 20.38 -18.54 -19.54
CA THR A 124 20.78 -19.58 -20.49
C THR A 124 21.19 -18.98 -21.85
N PRO A 125 22.03 -19.65 -22.64
CA PRO A 125 22.42 -19.16 -23.97
C PRO A 125 21.23 -18.85 -24.89
N LEU A 126 20.19 -19.70 -24.86
CA LEU A 126 18.95 -19.46 -25.61
C LEU A 126 18.19 -18.24 -25.09
N GLY A 127 18.17 -18.03 -23.77
CA GLY A 127 17.60 -16.84 -23.15
C GLY A 127 18.33 -15.55 -23.55
N ARG A 128 19.66 -15.59 -23.65
CA ARG A 128 20.46 -14.45 -24.15
C ARG A 128 20.18 -14.14 -25.61
N LEU A 129 20.09 -15.18 -26.46
CA LEU A 129 19.74 -15.02 -27.87
C LEU A 129 18.35 -14.42 -28.04
N PHE A 130 17.38 -14.84 -27.23
CA PHE A 130 16.02 -14.30 -27.24
C PHE A 130 15.98 -12.84 -26.78
N ALA A 131 16.73 -12.47 -25.73
CA ALA A 131 16.90 -11.09 -25.30
C ALA A 131 17.50 -10.22 -26.41
N GLN A 132 18.59 -10.69 -27.03
CA GLN A 132 19.23 -10.00 -28.16
C GLN A 132 18.28 -9.83 -29.36
N PHE A 133 17.43 -10.81 -29.64
CA PHE A 133 16.40 -10.71 -30.67
C PHE A 133 15.31 -9.68 -30.32
N ARG A 134 14.86 -9.62 -29.06
CA ARG A 134 13.92 -8.58 -28.60
C ARG A 134 14.52 -7.18 -28.66
N TRP A 135 15.79 -7.05 -28.27
CA TRP A 135 16.54 -5.80 -28.41
C TRP A 135 16.64 -5.37 -29.88
N PHE A 136 16.96 -6.29 -30.80
CA PHE A 136 17.00 -6.01 -32.24
C PHE A 136 15.65 -5.49 -32.78
N LEU A 137 14.53 -5.95 -32.21
CA LEU A 137 13.18 -5.49 -32.54
C LEU A 137 12.73 -4.23 -31.77
N GLY A 138 13.62 -3.60 -30.99
CA GLY A 138 13.34 -2.37 -30.26
C GLY A 138 12.49 -2.54 -29.00
N PHE A 139 12.41 -3.76 -28.44
CA PHE A 139 11.53 -4.05 -27.30
C PHE A 139 12.19 -3.94 -25.91
N GLU A 140 13.52 -3.78 -25.81
CA GLU A 140 14.26 -3.75 -24.53
C GLU A 140 15.05 -2.45 -24.33
N GLN A 141 15.04 -1.95 -23.08
CA GLN A 141 15.92 -0.87 -22.61
C GLN A 141 17.35 -1.40 -22.39
N PRO A 142 18.39 -0.54 -22.33
CA PRO A 142 19.75 -0.95 -21.99
C PRO A 142 19.75 -1.82 -20.73
N GLY A 143 20.50 -2.91 -20.74
CA GLY A 143 20.59 -3.79 -19.57
C GLY A 143 21.07 -3.01 -18.36
N LEU A 144 20.45 -3.22 -17.19
CA LEU A 144 20.81 -2.54 -15.94
C LEU A 144 22.32 -2.60 -15.60
N LEU A 145 22.96 -3.69 -16.03
CA LEU A 145 24.38 -4.00 -15.81
C LEU A 145 25.30 -3.49 -16.92
N GLU A 146 24.74 -2.96 -18.01
CA GLU A 146 25.55 -2.33 -19.06
C GLU A 146 26.27 -1.12 -18.49
N THR A 147 27.50 -0.91 -18.95
CA THR A 147 28.32 0.19 -18.47
C THR A 147 27.74 1.53 -18.90
N HIS A 148 27.04 2.19 -17.99
CA HIS A 148 26.58 3.56 -18.17
C HIS A 148 27.62 4.54 -17.61
N PRO A 149 27.94 5.66 -18.28
CA PRO A 149 28.97 6.61 -17.83
C PRO A 149 28.65 7.28 -16.50
N THR A 150 27.38 7.33 -16.10
CA THR A 150 26.95 8.02 -14.87
C THR A 150 26.45 7.09 -13.76
N HIS A 151 26.09 5.84 -14.04
CA HIS A 151 25.47 4.98 -13.02
C HIS A 151 26.44 4.64 -11.88
N GLN A 152 25.98 4.84 -10.65
CA GLN A 152 26.72 4.49 -9.45
C GLN A 152 26.74 2.96 -9.29
N ARG A 153 27.93 2.34 -9.41
CA ARG A 153 28.04 0.89 -9.26
C ARG A 153 27.92 0.47 -7.80
N VAL A 154 27.11 -0.55 -7.54
CA VAL A 154 27.07 -1.21 -6.24
C VAL A 154 28.32 -2.06 -6.09
N GLN A 155 29.12 -1.78 -5.06
CA GLN A 155 30.21 -2.67 -4.66
C GLN A 155 29.61 -3.82 -3.85
N PRO A 156 29.97 -5.08 -4.13
CA PRO A 156 29.54 -6.19 -3.29
C PRO A 156 30.08 -5.98 -1.87
N ILE A 157 29.19 -5.84 -0.89
CA ILE A 157 29.61 -5.80 0.51
C ILE A 157 29.75 -7.25 0.97
N GLU A 158 30.98 -7.70 1.20
CA GLU A 158 31.26 -9.05 1.70
C GLU A 158 30.49 -9.33 2.99
N GLY A 159 29.75 -10.44 3.02
CA GLY A 159 29.07 -10.93 4.20
C GLY A 159 27.73 -10.27 4.55
N VAL A 160 27.27 -9.26 3.81
CA VAL A 160 25.94 -8.66 4.01
C VAL A 160 24.96 -9.24 2.99
N PRO A 161 23.83 -9.84 3.41
CA PRO A 161 22.79 -10.25 2.47
C PRO A 161 22.21 -9.01 1.77
N LEU A 162 22.27 -8.98 0.44
CA LEU A 162 21.59 -7.96 -0.38
C LEU A 162 20.16 -8.37 -0.74
N GLU A 163 19.69 -9.53 -0.27
CA GLU A 163 18.34 -10.04 -0.51
C GLU A 163 17.51 -9.95 0.78
N PHE A 164 16.59 -8.98 0.84
CA PHE A 164 15.70 -8.74 1.97
C PHE A 164 14.25 -9.17 1.69
N GLY A 165 14.00 -9.75 0.52
CA GLY A 165 12.67 -10.17 0.10
C GLY A 165 11.70 -9.02 -0.12
N ILE A 166 12.19 -7.82 -0.45
CA ILE A 166 11.35 -6.65 -0.72
C ILE A 166 10.68 -6.83 -2.10
N GLY A 167 9.39 -6.57 -2.17
CA GLY A 167 8.61 -6.33 -3.38
C GLY A 167 7.72 -5.10 -3.21
N LEU A 168 7.12 -4.63 -4.30
CA LEU A 168 6.27 -3.44 -4.31
C LEU A 168 4.82 -3.80 -4.65
N ASP A 169 3.88 -3.10 -4.01
CA ASP A 169 2.46 -3.07 -4.35
C ASP A 169 2.24 -2.18 -5.59
N TYR A 170 2.68 -2.66 -6.76
CA TYR A 170 2.62 -1.91 -8.01
C TYR A 170 1.20 -1.50 -8.40
N GLU A 171 0.21 -2.32 -8.05
CA GLU A 171 -1.20 -2.08 -8.40
C GLU A 171 -1.92 -1.17 -7.39
N GLY A 172 -1.30 -0.95 -6.21
CA GLY A 172 -1.90 -0.17 -5.13
C GLY A 172 -3.09 -0.86 -4.48
N MET A 173 -3.09 -2.20 -4.39
CA MET A 173 -4.16 -2.97 -3.77
C MET A 173 -4.16 -2.85 -2.24
N LEU A 174 -2.97 -2.77 -1.64
CA LEU A 174 -2.81 -2.65 -0.19
C LEU A 174 -2.78 -1.19 0.23
N ALA A 175 -1.99 -0.37 -0.44
CA ALA A 175 -1.87 1.04 -0.10
C ALA A 175 -1.74 1.92 -1.33
N GLN A 176 -2.57 2.97 -1.37
CA GLN A 176 -2.48 4.00 -2.38
C GLN A 176 -2.07 5.34 -1.76
N SER A 177 -1.06 5.98 -2.34
CA SER A 177 -0.50 7.23 -1.84
C SER A 177 -1.11 8.46 -2.51
N THR A 178 -1.62 9.40 -1.72
CA THR A 178 -2.13 10.69 -2.23
C THR A 178 -1.05 11.60 -2.82
N LEU A 179 0.24 11.32 -2.58
CA LEU A 179 1.40 12.03 -3.16
C LEU A 179 1.43 11.94 -4.69
N THR A 180 1.05 10.79 -5.23
CA THR A 180 1.21 10.45 -6.65
C THR A 180 -0.11 10.45 -7.42
N VAL A 181 -1.22 10.70 -6.71
CA VAL A 181 -2.60 10.44 -7.16
C VAL A 181 -3.36 11.71 -7.52
N LYS A 182 -2.68 12.82 -7.83
CA LYS A 182 -3.38 14.10 -8.05
C LYS A 182 -4.39 14.08 -9.22
N VAL A 183 -4.49 12.99 -10.00
CA VAL A 183 -5.46 12.84 -11.09
C VAL A 183 -6.35 11.58 -11.03
N ASP A 184 -6.03 10.54 -10.24
CA ASP A 184 -6.54 9.20 -10.57
C ASP A 184 -7.45 8.54 -9.51
N SER A 185 -7.87 9.20 -8.42
CA SER A 185 -8.77 8.54 -7.43
C SER A 185 -9.95 9.40 -6.95
N ALA A 186 -11.05 8.73 -6.61
CA ALA A 186 -12.26 9.34 -6.06
C ALA A 186 -13.08 8.35 -5.21
N TRP A 187 -13.97 8.87 -4.38
CA TRP A 187 -15.00 8.08 -3.69
C TRP A 187 -16.12 7.74 -4.66
N LEU A 188 -16.37 6.46 -4.90
CA LEU A 188 -17.38 5.97 -5.85
C LEU A 188 -18.40 5.09 -5.14
N ARG A 189 -19.65 5.13 -5.61
CA ARG A 189 -20.66 4.11 -5.35
C ARG A 189 -20.81 3.29 -6.63
N TYR A 190 -20.49 2.00 -6.58
CA TYR A 190 -20.39 1.18 -7.79
C TYR A 190 -21.74 0.96 -8.49
N ASN A 191 -22.84 1.03 -7.75
CA ASN A 191 -24.19 0.98 -8.33
C ASN A 191 -24.65 2.33 -8.93
N ASP A 192 -23.92 3.43 -8.70
CA ASP A 192 -24.19 4.74 -9.29
C ASP A 192 -23.34 4.97 -10.56
N THR A 193 -23.76 4.32 -11.64
CA THR A 193 -23.07 4.40 -12.95
C THR A 193 -23.00 5.82 -13.51
N LYS A 194 -23.99 6.67 -13.22
CA LYS A 194 -24.00 8.06 -13.65
C LYS A 194 -22.92 8.86 -12.93
N HIS A 195 -22.85 8.75 -11.61
CA HIS A 195 -21.81 9.41 -10.81
C HIS A 195 -20.40 8.98 -11.24
N ILE A 196 -20.20 7.68 -11.48
CA ILE A 196 -18.91 7.18 -12.01
C ILE A 196 -18.56 7.85 -13.34
N SER A 197 -19.51 7.93 -14.27
CA SER A 197 -19.29 8.57 -15.57
C SER A 197 -18.95 10.07 -15.44
N ASP A 198 -19.65 10.78 -14.55
CA ASP A 198 -19.46 12.21 -14.30
C ASP A 198 -18.07 12.49 -13.68
N VAL A 199 -17.70 11.72 -12.66
CA VAL A 199 -16.39 11.84 -11.98
C VAL A 199 -15.24 11.54 -12.94
N LYS A 200 -15.36 10.50 -13.75
CA LYS A 200 -14.35 10.13 -14.75
C LYS A 200 -14.16 11.21 -15.81
N THR A 201 -15.27 11.76 -16.31
CA THR A 201 -15.22 12.86 -17.29
C THR A 201 -14.54 14.08 -16.69
N LYS A 202 -14.90 14.43 -15.44
CA LYS A 202 -14.30 15.57 -14.72
C LYS A 202 -12.80 15.40 -14.48
N LEU A 203 -12.35 14.17 -14.19
CA LEU A 203 -10.96 13.87 -13.86
C LEU A 203 -10.14 13.36 -15.07
N GLN A 204 -10.74 13.25 -16.25
CA GLN A 204 -10.10 12.76 -17.47
C GLN A 204 -9.44 11.37 -17.32
N ALA A 205 -10.02 10.51 -16.48
CA ALA A 205 -9.53 9.17 -16.22
C ALA A 205 -9.89 8.20 -17.35
N ASN A 206 -8.96 7.32 -17.71
CA ASN A 206 -9.09 6.41 -18.85
C ASN A 206 -9.59 5.01 -18.45
N GLY A 207 -9.42 4.63 -17.18
CA GLY A 207 -9.84 3.32 -16.69
C GLY A 207 -11.35 3.10 -16.73
N LYS A 208 -11.80 1.90 -16.37
CA LYS A 208 -13.23 1.56 -16.29
C LYS A 208 -13.47 0.78 -14.99
N PRO A 209 -13.64 1.47 -13.84
CA PRO A 209 -14.07 0.83 -12.60
C PRO A 209 -15.48 0.26 -12.82
N LYS A 210 -15.55 -1.01 -13.21
CA LYS A 210 -16.80 -1.70 -13.57
C LYS A 210 -17.31 -2.61 -12.47
N ALA A 211 -16.41 -3.09 -11.62
CA ALA A 211 -16.71 -4.05 -10.57
C ALA A 211 -15.82 -3.78 -9.37
N ILE A 212 -16.38 -4.05 -8.20
CA ILE A 212 -15.66 -4.10 -6.93
C ILE A 212 -14.81 -5.37 -6.93
N GLN A 213 -13.63 -5.32 -6.30
CA GLN A 213 -12.78 -6.51 -6.16
C GLN A 213 -13.51 -7.65 -5.44
N SER A 214 -13.20 -8.88 -5.85
CA SER A 214 -13.93 -10.07 -5.40
C SER A 214 -13.78 -10.36 -3.92
N ASP A 215 -12.63 -10.01 -3.33
CA ASP A 215 -12.35 -10.09 -1.90
C ASP A 215 -13.27 -9.16 -1.08
N ILE A 216 -13.46 -7.92 -1.52
CA ILE A 216 -14.41 -6.99 -0.90
C ILE A 216 -15.82 -7.54 -1.04
N MET A 217 -16.23 -7.97 -2.24
CA MET A 217 -17.57 -8.52 -2.48
C MET A 217 -17.89 -9.78 -1.67
N GLN A 218 -16.88 -10.58 -1.33
CA GLN A 218 -17.03 -11.80 -0.53
C GLN A 218 -16.87 -11.57 0.98
N SER A 219 -16.45 -10.38 1.39
CA SER A 219 -16.29 -10.01 2.79
C SER A 219 -17.64 -9.80 3.48
N LEU A 220 -17.62 -9.62 4.81
CA LEU A 220 -18.81 -9.21 5.55
C LEU A 220 -19.33 -7.86 4.99
N PRO A 221 -20.65 -7.69 4.83
CA PRO A 221 -21.18 -6.43 4.32
C PRO A 221 -20.88 -5.27 5.27
N PRO A 222 -20.86 -4.01 4.79
CA PRO A 222 -20.40 -2.84 5.55
C PRO A 222 -21.06 -2.69 6.93
N PHE A 223 -22.35 -3.00 7.04
CA PHE A 223 -23.11 -2.87 8.28
C PHE A 223 -23.55 -4.22 8.86
N TRP A 224 -22.75 -5.26 8.63
CA TRP A 224 -22.96 -6.54 9.26
C TRP A 224 -22.92 -6.42 10.78
N SER A 225 -23.80 -7.15 11.46
CA SER A 225 -23.77 -7.30 12.91
C SER A 225 -24.22 -8.70 13.34
N PRO A 226 -23.84 -9.16 14.55
CA PRO A 226 -24.20 -10.49 15.04
C PRO A 226 -25.71 -10.72 15.20
N ASN A 227 -26.47 -9.70 15.60
CA ASN A 227 -27.92 -9.81 15.79
C ASN A 227 -28.70 -9.58 14.49
N GLY A 228 -28.01 -9.16 13.42
CA GLY A 228 -28.62 -8.69 12.18
C GLY A 228 -28.64 -7.16 12.10
N ALA A 229 -28.32 -6.64 10.92
CA ALA A 229 -28.20 -5.20 10.67
C ALA A 229 -29.45 -4.44 11.11
N LYS A 230 -30.65 -4.99 10.91
CA LYS A 230 -31.92 -4.37 11.28
C LYS A 230 -32.11 -4.27 12.79
N GLU A 231 -31.80 -5.35 13.49
CA GLU A 231 -31.98 -5.49 14.94
C GLU A 231 -31.04 -4.55 15.67
N ASP A 232 -29.80 -4.46 15.18
CA ASP A 232 -28.82 -3.48 15.63
C ASP A 232 -29.00 -2.13 14.91
N GLY A 233 -30.12 -1.92 14.20
CA GLY A 233 -30.64 -0.70 13.55
C GLY A 233 -29.77 0.02 12.53
N PHE A 234 -28.86 -0.69 11.89
CA PHE A 234 -28.13 -0.25 10.72
C PHE A 234 -28.99 -0.28 9.43
N PRO A 235 -28.58 0.46 8.37
CA PRO A 235 -29.19 0.38 7.05
C PRO A 235 -29.12 -1.04 6.46
N GLN A 236 -30.22 -1.49 5.84
CA GLN A 236 -30.31 -2.84 5.23
C GLN A 236 -30.06 -2.84 3.72
N ASP A 237 -30.19 -1.69 3.08
CA ASP A 237 -30.07 -1.49 1.64
C ASP A 237 -28.64 -1.11 1.20
N LEU A 238 -27.71 -1.00 2.14
CA LEU A 238 -26.33 -0.61 1.88
C LEU A 238 -25.39 -1.83 1.87
N ASP A 239 -25.20 -2.39 0.67
CA ASP A 239 -24.13 -3.33 0.36
C ASP A 239 -22.85 -2.60 -0.09
N TRP A 240 -21.81 -3.37 -0.42
CA TRP A 240 -20.54 -2.83 -0.93
C TRP A 240 -20.71 -2.00 -2.22
N GLY A 241 -21.74 -2.27 -3.02
CA GLY A 241 -22.07 -1.50 -4.24
C GLY A 241 -22.69 -0.14 -3.97
N ASN A 242 -23.36 0.01 -2.83
CA ASN A 242 -24.14 1.20 -2.47
C ASN A 242 -23.40 2.17 -1.51
N VAL A 243 -22.33 1.72 -0.86
CA VAL A 243 -21.47 2.56 0.00
C VAL A 243 -20.35 3.23 -0.81
N PRO A 244 -19.83 4.39 -0.36
CA PRO A 244 -18.68 5.02 -0.99
C PRO A 244 -17.40 4.23 -0.74
N LEU A 245 -16.67 3.91 -1.81
CA LEU A 245 -15.36 3.27 -1.80
C LEU A 245 -14.34 4.17 -2.48
N TYR A 246 -13.18 4.37 -1.87
CA TYR A 246 -12.11 5.14 -2.48
C TYR A 246 -11.47 4.31 -3.58
N THR A 247 -11.57 4.74 -4.84
CA THR A 247 -11.20 3.93 -6.00
C THR A 247 -10.19 4.69 -6.85
N ASN A 248 -9.12 4.00 -7.26
CA ASN A 248 -8.28 4.41 -8.39
C ASN A 248 -9.07 4.24 -9.70
N LEU A 249 -9.34 5.33 -10.39
CA LEU A 249 -10.14 5.44 -11.59
C LEU A 249 -9.50 4.81 -12.83
N ASP A 250 -8.16 4.71 -12.87
CA ASP A 250 -7.44 4.11 -13.99
C ASP A 250 -7.31 2.60 -13.84
N THR A 251 -7.02 2.11 -12.64
CA THR A 251 -6.92 0.65 -12.37
C THR A 251 -8.25 0.02 -11.96
N GLY A 252 -9.18 0.81 -11.42
CA GLY A 252 -10.43 0.33 -10.82
C GLY A 252 -10.29 -0.23 -9.40
N ILE A 253 -9.11 -0.11 -8.79
CA ILE A 253 -8.76 -0.73 -7.50
C ILE A 253 -9.22 0.15 -6.33
N VAL A 254 -9.88 -0.47 -5.35
CA VAL A 254 -10.12 0.06 -4.01
C VAL A 254 -8.99 -0.40 -3.09
N PRO A 255 -8.11 0.49 -2.58
CA PRO A 255 -7.00 0.09 -1.73
C PRO A 255 -7.47 -0.20 -0.30
N ALA A 256 -6.78 -1.10 0.40
CA ALA A 256 -7.04 -1.37 1.82
C ALA A 256 -6.66 -0.18 2.73
N ALA A 257 -5.62 0.58 2.37
CA ALA A 257 -5.14 1.74 3.09
C ALA A 257 -4.90 2.94 2.16
N ILE A 258 -5.15 4.14 2.68
CA ILE A 258 -4.89 5.39 1.98
C ILE A 258 -3.77 6.11 2.71
N ARG A 259 -2.61 6.28 2.06
CA ARG A 259 -1.53 7.14 2.58
C ARG A 259 -1.86 8.59 2.25
N LEU A 260 -2.27 9.34 3.25
CA LEU A 260 -2.52 10.78 3.16
C LEU A 260 -1.21 11.55 3.37
N ASP A 261 -0.92 12.53 2.51
CA ASP A 261 0.23 13.42 2.70
C ASP A 261 -0.20 14.89 2.82
N SER A 262 -0.09 15.44 4.03
CA SER A 262 -0.45 16.82 4.35
C SER A 262 0.30 17.92 3.58
N SER A 263 1.34 17.59 2.81
CA SER A 263 2.13 18.59 2.06
C SER A 263 1.33 19.29 0.95
N THR A 264 0.21 18.70 0.49
CA THR A 264 -0.61 19.27 -0.59
C THR A 264 -1.99 19.72 -0.11
N GLU A 265 -2.47 20.84 -0.67
CA GLU A 265 -3.81 21.38 -0.34
C GLU A 265 -4.95 20.38 -0.63
N ARG A 266 -4.79 19.52 -1.65
CA ARG A 266 -5.77 18.48 -1.94
C ARG A 266 -5.76 17.37 -0.90
N ALA A 267 -4.59 16.96 -0.41
CA ALA A 267 -4.53 15.98 0.65
C ALA A 267 -5.09 16.54 1.96
N LYS A 268 -4.94 17.84 2.23
CA LYS A 268 -5.68 18.51 3.31
C LYS A 268 -7.19 18.44 3.10
N ASN A 269 -7.68 18.65 1.87
CA ASN A 269 -9.11 18.48 1.56
C ASN A 269 -9.58 17.03 1.74
N VAL A 270 -8.79 16.05 1.28
CA VAL A 270 -9.08 14.62 1.50
C VAL A 270 -9.03 14.27 2.98
N LEU A 271 -8.14 14.86 3.77
CA LEU A 271 -8.12 14.71 5.23
C LEU A 271 -9.39 15.30 5.86
N GLN A 272 -9.78 16.52 5.47
CA GLN A 272 -10.92 17.25 6.04
C GLN A 272 -12.29 16.63 5.69
N SER A 273 -12.46 16.15 4.46
CA SER A 273 -13.70 15.52 4.00
C SER A 273 -13.65 14.00 3.98
N GLY A 274 -12.49 13.40 4.24
CA GLY A 274 -12.24 11.96 4.08
C GLY A 274 -13.05 11.15 5.06
N TRP A 275 -13.06 11.53 6.34
CA TRP A 275 -13.85 10.85 7.37
C TRP A 275 -15.33 10.74 7.00
N THR A 276 -15.91 11.83 6.50
CA THR A 276 -17.32 11.84 6.04
C THR A 276 -17.57 11.10 4.74
N SER A 277 -16.52 10.80 3.97
CA SER A 277 -16.63 10.09 2.71
C SER A 277 -16.46 8.58 2.88
N MET A 278 -16.01 8.12 4.05
CA MET A 278 -15.85 6.71 4.36
C MET A 278 -17.18 5.97 4.39
N TRP A 279 -17.15 4.69 4.03
CA TRP A 279 -18.35 3.83 3.96
C TRP A 279 -19.12 3.75 5.28
N TYR A 280 -18.43 3.88 6.41
CA TYR A 280 -19.03 3.75 7.74
C TYR A 280 -19.77 5.00 8.19
N HIS A 281 -19.64 6.13 7.50
CA HIS A 281 -20.30 7.37 7.90
C HIS A 281 -21.77 7.36 7.40
N PRO A 282 -22.77 7.77 8.21
CA PRO A 282 -22.67 8.34 9.57
C PRO A 282 -22.74 7.32 10.72
N GLU A 283 -22.79 6.02 10.44
CA GLU A 283 -22.97 4.95 11.43
C GLU A 283 -21.71 4.62 12.26
N ALA A 284 -20.60 5.33 12.04
CA ALA A 284 -19.29 5.07 12.64
C ALA A 284 -19.34 4.90 14.16
N ARG A 285 -20.06 5.78 14.87
CA ARG A 285 -20.19 5.70 16.34
C ARG A 285 -20.86 4.40 16.76
N ARG A 286 -21.93 4.04 16.06
CA ARG A 286 -22.72 2.84 16.35
C ARG A 286 -21.95 1.56 16.03
N LEU A 287 -21.18 1.55 14.93
CA LEU A 287 -20.27 0.46 14.60
C LEU A 287 -19.20 0.29 15.68
N MET A 288 -18.69 1.39 16.23
CA MET A 288 -17.74 1.35 17.35
C MET A 288 -18.37 0.81 18.63
N ASP A 289 -19.60 1.23 18.96
CA ASP A 289 -20.36 0.70 20.09
C ASP A 289 -20.63 -0.79 19.93
N LEU A 290 -20.97 -1.24 18.72
CA LEU A 290 -21.16 -2.65 18.41
C LEU A 290 -19.85 -3.42 18.62
N TYR A 291 -18.73 -2.96 18.04
CA TYR A 291 -17.43 -3.61 18.14
C TYR A 291 -17.01 -3.87 19.59
N VAL A 292 -17.22 -2.87 20.47
CA VAL A 292 -16.97 -2.97 21.91
C VAL A 292 -17.82 -4.07 22.57
N ASN A 293 -19.09 -4.20 22.17
CA ASN A 293 -20.03 -5.17 22.74
C ASN A 293 -19.94 -6.57 22.11
N GLU A 294 -19.32 -6.71 20.94
CA GLU A 294 -19.20 -8.01 20.28
C GLU A 294 -18.45 -9.00 21.18
N PRO A 295 -18.82 -10.30 21.17
CA PRO A 295 -18.03 -11.33 21.82
C PRO A 295 -16.58 -11.35 21.33
N TYR A 296 -15.69 -11.85 22.18
CA TYR A 296 -14.32 -12.12 21.80
C TYR A 296 -14.28 -13.22 20.72
N LYS A 297 -13.71 -12.90 19.55
CA LYS A 297 -13.66 -13.80 18.38
C LYS A 297 -12.32 -13.70 17.68
N ALA A 298 -11.93 -14.76 16.96
CA ALA A 298 -10.77 -14.74 16.10
C ALA A 298 -10.91 -13.64 15.05
N PHE A 299 -9.87 -12.83 14.84
CA PHE A 299 -9.88 -11.76 13.83
C PHE A 299 -9.52 -12.29 12.44
N ALA A 300 -8.84 -13.44 12.36
CA ALA A 300 -8.58 -14.14 11.10
C ALA A 300 -8.64 -15.65 11.32
N VAL A 301 -9.22 -16.38 10.38
CA VAL A 301 -9.23 -17.84 10.36
C VAL A 301 -8.72 -18.29 8.99
N LEU A 302 -7.58 -18.95 8.96
CA LEU A 302 -6.95 -19.47 7.75
C LEU A 302 -7.20 -20.97 7.66
N LYS A 303 -7.66 -21.44 6.51
CA LYS A 303 -7.89 -22.86 6.22
C LYS A 303 -6.89 -23.34 5.18
N HIS A 304 -6.15 -24.40 5.49
CA HIS A 304 -5.24 -25.06 4.56
C HIS A 304 -5.53 -26.57 4.53
N GLY A 305 -6.29 -27.00 3.53
CA GLY A 305 -6.77 -28.39 3.48
C GLY A 305 -7.70 -28.71 4.65
N SER A 306 -7.29 -29.66 5.50
CA SER A 306 -8.01 -30.02 6.74
C SER A 306 -7.57 -29.23 7.97
N GLU A 307 -6.52 -28.42 7.86
CA GLU A 307 -6.00 -27.63 8.98
C GLU A 307 -6.67 -26.25 9.03
N GLU A 308 -7.09 -25.85 10.23
CA GLU A 308 -7.65 -24.53 10.50
C GLU A 308 -6.78 -23.82 11.55
N MET A 309 -6.32 -22.61 11.22
CA MET A 309 -5.54 -21.76 12.11
C MET A 309 -6.33 -20.48 12.39
N ALA A 310 -6.72 -20.30 13.65
CA ALA A 310 -7.42 -19.11 14.11
C ALA A 310 -6.43 -18.17 14.81
N TRP A 311 -6.45 -16.90 14.41
CA TRP A 311 -5.67 -15.82 14.99
C TRP A 311 -6.55 -15.02 15.93
N TRP A 312 -6.13 -14.99 17.19
CA TRP A 312 -6.82 -14.29 18.26
C TRP A 312 -6.01 -13.06 18.64
N SER A 313 -6.70 -12.02 19.08
CA SER A 313 -6.01 -10.91 19.72
C SER A 313 -5.22 -11.44 20.93
N ARG A 314 -4.18 -10.71 21.33
CA ARG A 314 -3.57 -11.00 22.63
C ARG A 314 -4.42 -10.45 23.77
N TYR A 315 -5.25 -9.46 23.47
CA TYR A 315 -5.98 -8.67 24.45
C TYR A 315 -7.47 -8.68 24.13
N GLU A 316 -8.28 -8.86 25.16
CA GLU A 316 -9.75 -8.83 25.07
C GLU A 316 -10.28 -7.40 25.02
N GLN A 317 -9.53 -6.43 25.57
CA GLN A 317 -9.91 -5.02 25.54
C GLN A 317 -9.88 -4.46 24.11
N LYS A 318 -10.99 -3.85 23.69
CA LYS A 318 -11.23 -3.38 22.31
C LYS A 318 -11.13 -1.87 22.09
N TRP A 319 -11.08 -1.08 23.16
CA TRP A 319 -11.16 0.40 23.11
C TRP A 319 -9.96 1.11 23.76
N ALA A 320 -8.84 0.40 23.86
CA ALA A 320 -7.57 0.91 24.34
C ALA A 320 -6.41 0.25 23.59
N THR A 321 -5.23 0.86 23.63
CA THR A 321 -4.00 0.25 23.12
C THR A 321 -3.01 0.00 24.25
N ALA A 322 -2.26 -1.09 24.18
CA ALA A 322 -1.32 -1.44 25.23
C ALA A 322 -0.06 -0.56 25.18
N ARG A 323 0.35 0.03 26.30
CA ARG A 323 1.69 0.61 26.47
C ARG A 323 2.72 -0.52 26.55
N ARG A 324 3.97 -0.17 26.24
CA ARG A 324 5.11 -1.10 26.25
C ARG A 324 5.22 -1.83 27.60
N GLN A 325 5.42 -3.15 27.53
CA GLN A 325 5.53 -4.09 28.64
C GLN A 325 6.44 -3.57 29.77
N GLY A 326 5.93 -3.50 31.01
CA GLY A 326 6.75 -3.25 32.20
C GLY A 326 6.08 -2.53 33.39
N GLN A 327 4.83 -2.07 33.30
CA GLN A 327 4.11 -1.43 34.41
C GLN A 327 2.62 -1.82 34.42
N PRO A 328 2.23 -2.88 35.14
CA PRO A 328 0.88 -3.48 35.12
C PRO A 328 -0.28 -2.49 35.29
N ASP A 329 -0.08 -1.44 36.11
CA ASP A 329 -1.12 -0.46 36.43
C ASP A 329 -1.20 0.72 35.42
N LYS A 330 -0.35 0.74 34.39
CA LYS A 330 -0.27 1.79 33.34
C LYS A 330 -0.23 1.21 31.92
N ASP A 331 -0.64 -0.04 31.76
CA ASP A 331 -0.45 -0.81 30.54
C ASP A 331 -1.41 -0.43 29.40
N TRP A 332 -2.39 0.47 29.61
CA TRP A 332 -3.39 0.81 28.58
C TRP A 332 -3.51 2.32 28.36
N VAL A 333 -3.56 2.72 27.09
CA VAL A 333 -3.94 4.06 26.66
C VAL A 333 -5.40 3.99 26.19
N PRO A 334 -6.35 4.52 26.97
CA PRO A 334 -7.76 4.51 26.59
C PRO A 334 -8.00 5.39 25.35
N TRP A 335 -9.12 5.15 24.66
CA TRP A 335 -9.58 5.99 23.55
C TRP A 335 -9.48 7.49 23.86
N LYS A 336 -9.93 7.89 25.05
CA LYS A 336 -9.89 9.29 25.49
C LYS A 336 -8.48 9.87 25.37
N ASP A 337 -7.47 9.19 25.87
CA ASP A 337 -6.10 9.69 25.85
C ASP A 337 -5.48 9.72 24.43
N MET A 338 -6.02 8.93 23.48
CA MET A 338 -5.55 8.89 22.09
C MET A 338 -6.28 9.87 21.16
N CYS A 339 -7.59 10.02 21.35
CA CYS A 339 -8.51 10.55 20.34
C CYS A 339 -9.41 11.68 20.87
N GLU A 340 -9.36 12.02 22.17
CA GLU A 340 -10.15 13.13 22.73
C GLU A 340 -9.91 14.42 21.94
N GLY A 341 -11.01 15.05 21.53
CA GLY A 341 -10.99 16.28 20.74
C GLY A 341 -11.19 16.06 19.24
N PHE A 342 -11.05 14.83 18.73
CA PHE A 342 -11.29 14.49 17.32
C PHE A 342 -12.62 13.78 17.07
N ASP A 343 -13.37 13.43 18.13
CA ASP A 343 -14.63 12.68 18.02
C ASP A 343 -15.65 13.38 17.11
N GLU A 344 -15.77 14.71 17.22
CA GLU A 344 -16.68 15.47 16.35
C GLU A 344 -16.26 15.42 14.89
N GLU A 345 -14.95 15.43 14.59
CA GLU A 345 -14.45 15.32 13.22
C GLU A 345 -14.62 13.91 12.64
N LEU A 346 -14.44 12.89 13.49
CA LEU A 346 -14.53 11.48 13.14
C LEU A 346 -15.97 11.03 12.89
N PHE A 347 -16.88 11.36 13.82
CA PHE A 347 -18.26 10.89 13.78
C PHE A 347 -19.22 11.86 13.08
N LYS A 348 -18.99 13.18 13.20
CA LYS A 348 -19.88 14.26 12.73
C LYS A 348 -21.38 14.02 12.99
N ASP A 349 -21.69 13.46 14.14
CA ASP A 349 -23.07 13.14 14.55
C ASP A 349 -23.62 14.09 15.61
N GLY A 350 -22.83 15.08 16.05
CA GLY A 350 -23.22 16.10 17.02
C GLY A 350 -23.45 15.56 18.44
N LYS A 351 -22.95 14.36 18.75
CA LYS A 351 -23.11 13.72 20.07
C LYS A 351 -21.94 13.95 21.02
N GLY A 352 -20.91 14.71 20.63
CA GLY A 352 -19.75 14.99 21.46
C GLY A 352 -18.75 13.83 21.53
N LEU A 353 -17.96 13.86 22.59
CA LEU A 353 -16.95 12.85 22.92
C LEU A 353 -17.55 11.45 22.93
N TRP A 354 -16.89 10.48 22.29
CA TRP A 354 -17.28 9.09 22.41
C TRP A 354 -16.84 8.49 23.74
N LYS A 355 -17.72 7.68 24.31
CA LYS A 355 -17.47 6.92 25.53
C LYS A 355 -17.82 5.46 25.23
N PRO A 356 -16.95 4.51 25.58
CA PRO A 356 -17.23 3.11 25.33
C PRO A 356 -18.52 2.70 26.07
N PRO A 357 -19.41 1.92 25.44
CA PRO A 357 -20.67 1.49 26.06
C PRO A 357 -20.46 0.51 27.23
N ARG A 358 -19.25 -0.05 27.37
CA ARG A 358 -18.82 -0.93 28.46
C ARG A 358 -17.46 -0.50 28.99
N ASN A 359 -17.24 -0.73 30.28
CA ASN A 359 -15.99 -0.44 30.97
C ASN A 359 -15.32 -1.71 31.54
N ASP A 360 -15.95 -2.85 31.36
CA ASP A 360 -15.59 -4.15 31.93
C ASP A 360 -15.03 -5.09 30.85
N TYR A 361 -13.75 -5.45 30.98
CA TYR A 361 -13.10 -6.70 30.51
C TYR A 361 -11.86 -6.97 31.35
#